data_AF-A0A919NWF8-F1
#
_entry.id   AF-A0A919NWF8-F1
#
_cell.length_a   1.000
_cell.length_b   1.000
_cell.length_c   1.000
_cell.angle_alpha   90.00
_cell.angle_beta   90.00
_cell.angle_gamma   90.00
#
_symmetry.space_group_name_H-M   'P 1'
#
loop_
_entity.id
_entity.type
_entity.pdbx_description
1 polymer ?
#
loop_
_entity_poly.entity_id
_entity_poly.type
_entity_poly.pdbx_seq_one_letter_code
_entity_poly.pdbx_strand_id
1 'polypeptide(L)'
;MIRSGRWFALGVVAATYAVAGLAAWAVAAATPGHPLARTLGADLVATVVVFAASLVVGNASLYDPYWSVAPPVVVSAWVLWRDDLNGRQVVVVALVLIWAVRLTGNWVRSWRGLEHEDWRYVQMREQRPPWLPWWLVNLAGIQLMPTLVVFAGLLAVWPAVTVTDRPLGWLDALAVLVTGGAVLIEAVADRQMHRFTADPANRGRIIDRGLWRYSRHPNYLGEIGFWWGLWLFGLAAAPSWWWTMAGPIVMVLLFALVSVPLMDRRSLARRPAYAEHMLRVPALLPRPWRQRGVNNGDASVPEP
;
A
#
# COMPACT_ATOMS: atom_id res chain seq x y z
N MET A 1 5.50 3.11 -34.40
CA MET A 1 5.17 3.04 -32.96
C MET A 1 6.44 2.68 -32.21
N ILE A 2 7.12 3.67 -31.63
CA ILE A 2 8.37 3.43 -30.89
C ILE A 2 7.98 2.68 -29.63
N ARG A 3 8.37 1.41 -29.49
CA ARG A 3 8.33 0.70 -28.19
C ARG A 3 9.20 1.51 -27.24
N SER A 4 8.58 2.39 -26.46
CA SER A 4 9.31 3.23 -25.55
C SER A 4 9.86 2.34 -24.43
N GLY A 5 11.19 2.29 -24.31
CA GLY A 5 11.84 1.43 -23.33
C GLY A 5 11.40 1.75 -21.91
N ARG A 6 11.54 0.78 -20.99
CA ARG A 6 11.19 0.93 -19.57
C ARG A 6 11.69 2.24 -18.94
N TRP A 7 12.90 2.68 -19.31
CA TRP A 7 13.48 3.94 -18.82
C TRP A 7 12.74 5.18 -19.29
N PHE A 8 12.23 5.19 -20.53
CA PHE A 8 11.37 6.26 -20.99
C PHE A 8 10.07 6.30 -20.19
N ALA A 9 9.43 5.13 -19.97
CA ALA A 9 8.20 5.05 -19.18
C ALA A 9 8.39 5.56 -17.74
N LEU A 10 9.52 5.23 -17.10
CA LEU A 10 9.88 5.76 -15.79
C LEU A 10 10.15 7.27 -15.83
N GLY A 11 10.77 7.78 -16.91
CA GLY A 11 10.95 9.21 -17.13
C GLY A 11 9.62 9.96 -17.24
N VAL A 12 8.63 9.39 -17.93
CA VAL A 12 7.26 9.94 -18.01
C VAL A 12 6.64 10.00 -16.62
N VAL A 13 6.70 8.93 -15.83
CA VAL A 13 6.19 8.91 -14.45
C VAL A 13 6.86 10.00 -13.59
N ALA A 14 8.19 10.09 -13.65
CA ALA A 14 8.94 11.09 -12.89
C ALA A 14 8.57 12.54 -13.29
N ALA A 15 8.45 12.81 -14.60
CA ALA A 15 8.03 14.12 -15.10
C ALA A 15 6.59 14.46 -14.67
N THR A 16 5.66 13.50 -14.78
CA THR A 16 4.28 13.67 -14.29
C THR A 16 4.26 14.02 -12.80
N TYR A 17 5.06 13.32 -11.99
CA TYR A 17 5.06 13.52 -10.54
C TYR A 17 5.74 14.82 -10.13
N ALA A 18 6.74 15.28 -10.90
CA ALA A 18 7.31 16.61 -10.73
C ALA A 18 6.27 17.71 -10.99
N VAL A 19 5.51 17.60 -12.09
CA VAL A 19 4.43 18.56 -12.41
C VAL A 19 3.32 18.49 -11.35
N ALA A 20 2.92 17.29 -10.92
CA ALA A 20 1.94 17.11 -9.86
C ALA A 20 2.42 17.74 -8.53
N GLY A 21 3.69 17.56 -8.18
CA GLY A 21 4.33 18.16 -7.01
C GLY A 21 4.36 19.69 -7.07
N LEU A 22 4.67 20.28 -8.23
CA LEU A 22 4.62 21.74 -8.42
C LEU A 22 3.19 22.29 -8.28
N ALA A 23 2.20 21.59 -8.85
CA ALA A 23 0.80 21.98 -8.72
C ALA A 23 0.31 21.87 -7.27
N ALA A 24 0.65 20.78 -6.58
CA ALA A 24 0.37 20.60 -5.16
C ALA A 24 1.01 21.70 -4.30
N TRP A 25 2.29 22.02 -4.55
CA TRP A 25 2.98 23.10 -3.85
C TRP A 25 2.31 24.45 -4.07
N ALA A 26 1.94 24.79 -5.30
CA ALA A 26 1.25 26.04 -5.63
C ALA A 26 -0.09 26.15 -4.88
N VAL A 27 -0.88 25.06 -4.84
CA VAL A 27 -2.15 25.01 -4.10
C VAL A 27 -1.92 25.14 -2.61
N ALA A 28 -0.96 24.41 -2.05
CA ALA A 28 -0.63 24.49 -0.64
C ALA A 28 -0.19 25.90 -0.25
N ALA A 29 0.64 26.56 -1.06
CA ALA A 29 1.12 27.93 -0.83
C ALA A 29 -0.01 28.96 -0.92
N ALA A 30 -0.93 28.82 -1.87
CA ALA A 30 -2.04 29.75 -2.08
C ALA A 30 -3.24 29.57 -1.14
N THR A 31 -3.39 28.39 -0.54
CA THR A 31 -4.53 28.07 0.34
C THR A 31 -4.20 28.45 1.78
N PRO A 32 -4.84 29.47 2.38
CA PRO A 32 -4.70 29.74 3.81
C PRO A 32 -5.48 28.71 4.64
N GLY A 33 -5.15 28.58 5.93
CA GLY A 33 -5.92 27.79 6.89
C GLY A 33 -5.18 26.57 7.44
N HIS A 34 -5.95 25.61 7.96
CA HIS A 34 -5.41 24.47 8.68
C HIS A 34 -4.52 23.60 7.77
N PRO A 35 -3.31 23.18 8.21
CA PRO A 35 -2.39 22.39 7.38
C PRO A 35 -3.01 21.14 6.75
N LEU A 36 -3.87 20.41 7.48
CA LEU A 36 -4.59 19.25 6.94
C LEU A 36 -5.43 19.60 5.70
N ALA A 37 -6.18 20.70 5.74
CA ALA A 37 -7.00 21.13 4.60
C ALA A 37 -6.12 21.55 3.42
N ARG A 38 -5.00 22.26 3.70
CA ARG A 38 -4.01 22.66 2.69
C ARG A 38 -3.40 21.44 2.00
N THR A 39 -2.95 20.44 2.75
CA THR A 39 -2.36 19.23 2.18
C THR A 39 -3.38 18.34 1.49
N LEU A 40 -4.63 18.28 1.97
CA LEU A 40 -5.69 17.57 1.25
C LEU A 40 -5.95 18.21 -0.12
N GLY A 41 -6.11 19.54 -0.17
CA GLY A 41 -6.28 20.26 -1.44
C GLY A 41 -5.09 20.05 -2.39
N ALA A 42 -3.87 20.09 -1.86
CA ALA A 42 -2.65 19.82 -2.63
C ALA A 42 -2.62 18.40 -3.20
N ASP A 43 -2.94 17.39 -2.40
CA ASP A 43 -2.98 15.97 -2.78
C ASP A 43 -4.07 15.70 -3.83
N LEU A 44 -5.24 16.32 -3.68
CA LEU A 44 -6.33 16.24 -4.67
C LEU A 44 -5.92 16.84 -6.02
N VAL A 45 -5.24 17.99 -6.04
CA VAL A 45 -4.79 18.61 -7.30
C VAL A 45 -3.67 17.79 -7.93
N ALA A 46 -2.71 17.29 -7.17
CA ALA A 46 -1.70 16.37 -7.71
C ALA A 46 -2.33 15.10 -8.29
N THR A 47 -3.35 14.54 -7.63
CA THR A 47 -4.13 13.41 -8.15
C THR A 47 -4.80 13.73 -9.48
N VAL A 48 -5.39 14.93 -9.64
CA VAL A 48 -5.97 15.37 -10.92
C VAL A 48 -4.91 15.50 -12.02
N VAL A 49 -3.71 15.99 -11.70
CA VAL A 49 -2.60 16.05 -12.65
C VAL A 49 -2.15 14.66 -13.09
N VAL A 50 -1.97 13.73 -12.15
CA VAL A 50 -1.63 12.32 -12.44
C VAL A 50 -2.74 11.66 -13.27
N PHE A 51 -3.99 11.95 -12.95
CA PHE A 51 -5.15 11.48 -13.70
C PHE A 51 -5.13 11.97 -15.14
N ALA A 52 -4.96 13.28 -15.37
CA ALA A 52 -4.87 13.86 -16.70
C ALA A 52 -3.73 13.21 -17.50
N ALA A 53 -2.56 13.05 -16.90
CA ALA A 53 -1.43 12.36 -17.53
C ALA A 53 -1.77 10.89 -17.85
N SER A 54 -2.46 10.18 -16.96
CA SER A 54 -2.89 8.79 -17.17
C SER A 54 -3.82 8.63 -18.39
N LEU A 55 -4.66 9.64 -18.66
CA LEU A 55 -5.51 9.67 -19.86
C LEU A 55 -4.70 9.92 -21.13
N VAL A 56 -3.73 10.84 -21.08
CA VAL A 56 -2.85 11.15 -22.22
C VAL A 56 -2.01 9.94 -22.62
N VAL A 57 -1.44 9.22 -21.65
CA VAL A 57 -0.62 8.03 -21.92
C VAL A 57 -1.45 6.76 -22.11
N GLY A 58 -2.75 6.80 -21.83
CA GLY A 58 -3.65 5.65 -21.94
C GLY A 58 -3.35 4.52 -20.95
N ASN A 59 -2.84 4.82 -19.75
CA ASN A 59 -2.46 3.82 -18.75
C ASN A 59 -2.77 4.31 -17.33
N ALA A 60 -3.76 3.67 -16.69
CA ALA A 60 -4.17 4.01 -15.32
C ALA A 60 -3.13 3.63 -14.25
N SER A 61 -2.26 2.65 -14.52
CA SER A 61 -1.15 2.27 -13.63
C SER A 61 -0.06 3.34 -13.51
N LEU A 62 -0.15 4.46 -14.24
CA LEU A 62 0.67 5.65 -13.97
C LEU A 62 0.48 6.16 -12.53
N TYR A 63 -0.68 5.91 -11.92
CA TYR A 63 -1.00 6.28 -10.54
C TYR A 63 -0.41 5.32 -9.49
N ASP A 64 -0.02 4.09 -9.88
CA ASP A 64 0.38 3.05 -8.93
C ASP A 64 1.50 3.43 -7.95
N PRO A 65 2.55 4.19 -8.30
CA PRO A 65 3.53 4.61 -7.31
C PRO A 65 3.07 5.82 -6.47
N TYR A 66 2.07 6.59 -6.92
CA TYR A 66 1.66 7.87 -6.32
C TYR A 66 1.28 7.72 -4.84
N TRP A 67 0.47 6.72 -4.52
CA TRP A 67 0.01 6.47 -3.15
C TRP A 67 1.12 6.09 -2.17
N SER A 68 2.30 5.69 -2.67
CA SER A 68 3.52 5.49 -1.86
C SER A 68 4.44 6.70 -1.82
N VAL A 69 4.37 7.57 -2.84
CA VAL A 69 5.20 8.78 -2.97
C VAL A 69 4.60 9.99 -2.23
N ALA A 70 3.27 10.12 -2.23
CA ALA A 70 2.60 11.23 -1.56
C ALA A 70 2.82 11.28 -0.03
N PRO A 71 2.75 10.15 0.72
CA PRO A 71 2.94 10.15 2.17
C PRO A 71 4.20 10.83 2.69
N PRO A 72 5.44 10.50 2.24
CA PRO A 72 6.63 11.17 2.74
C PRO A 72 6.64 12.67 2.41
N VAL A 73 6.08 13.10 1.28
CA VAL A 73 5.98 14.53 0.92
C VAL A 73 5.03 15.25 1.88
N VAL A 74 3.84 14.70 2.11
CA VAL A 74 2.83 15.28 3.02
C VAL A 74 3.34 15.34 4.45
N VAL A 75 3.90 14.24 4.97
CA VAL A 75 4.43 14.16 6.33
C VAL A 75 5.60 15.12 6.51
N SER A 76 6.51 15.22 5.53
CA SER A 76 7.63 16.16 5.59
C SER A 76 7.15 17.61 5.55
N ALA A 77 6.13 17.94 4.74
CA ALA A 77 5.55 19.28 4.74
C ALA A 77 4.96 19.66 6.10
N TRP A 78 4.26 18.73 6.78
CA TRP A 78 3.75 18.95 8.13
C TRP A 78 4.86 19.20 9.15
N VAL A 79 6.00 18.50 9.04
CA VAL A 79 7.17 18.73 9.90
C VAL A 79 7.83 20.08 9.57
N LEU A 80 7.99 20.43 8.29
CA LEU A 80 8.68 21.66 7.88
C LEU A 80 7.87 22.94 8.12
N TRP A 81 6.54 22.84 8.27
CA TRP A 81 5.70 23.95 8.73
C TRP A 81 5.73 24.15 10.24
N ARG A 82 6.53 23.35 10.95
CA ARG A 82 6.86 23.52 12.35
C ARG A 82 8.26 24.10 12.45
N ASP A 83 8.45 25.09 13.31
CA ASP A 83 9.76 25.69 13.57
C ASP A 83 10.57 24.91 14.64
N ASP A 84 10.09 23.73 15.04
CA ASP A 84 10.63 22.93 16.13
C ASP A 84 10.80 21.44 15.77
N LEU A 85 11.98 21.09 15.23
CA LEU A 85 12.32 19.70 14.89
C LEU A 85 12.69 18.89 16.15
N ASN A 86 12.04 17.73 16.34
CA ASN A 86 12.30 16.82 17.45
C ASN A 86 12.59 15.38 17.00
N GLY A 87 13.04 14.54 17.93
CA GLY A 87 13.40 13.15 17.66
C GLY A 87 12.25 12.29 17.12
N ARG A 88 11.01 12.50 17.58
CA ARG A 88 9.82 11.75 17.11
C ARG A 88 9.57 12.02 15.63
N GLN A 89 9.60 13.30 15.22
CA GLN A 89 9.41 13.71 13.82
C GLN A 89 10.47 13.09 12.91
N VAL A 90 11.75 13.13 13.32
CA VAL A 90 12.86 12.53 12.55
C VAL A 90 12.64 11.03 12.34
N VAL A 91 12.28 10.31 13.39
CA VAL A 91 12.03 8.86 13.33
C VAL A 91 10.83 8.54 12.43
N VAL A 92 9.73 9.28 12.58
CA VAL A 92 8.52 9.10 11.75
C VAL A 92 8.84 9.34 10.28
N VAL A 93 9.47 10.47 9.94
CA VAL A 93 9.84 10.80 8.55
C VAL A 93 10.76 9.73 7.97
N ALA A 94 11.76 9.27 8.73
CA ALA A 94 12.66 8.21 8.29
C ALA A 94 11.92 6.90 7.99
N LEU A 95 11.02 6.45 8.88
CA LEU A 95 10.25 5.22 8.69
C LEU A 95 9.28 5.31 7.51
N VAL A 96 8.60 6.45 7.35
CA VAL A 96 7.72 6.69 6.19
C VAL A 96 8.52 6.71 4.88
N LEU A 97 9.71 7.32 4.86
CA LEU A 97 10.60 7.31 3.70
C LEU A 97 11.10 5.90 3.37
N ILE A 98 11.51 5.11 4.38
CA ILE A 98 11.95 3.73 4.17
C ILE A 98 10.81 2.89 3.59
N TRP A 99 9.58 3.03 4.13
CA TRP A 99 8.39 2.37 3.61
C TRP A 99 8.13 2.77 2.15
N ALA A 100 8.08 4.07 1.86
CA ALA A 100 7.83 4.62 0.53
C ALA A 100 8.85 4.13 -0.50
N VAL A 101 10.15 4.29 -0.22
CA VAL A 101 11.23 3.85 -1.12
C VAL A 101 11.15 2.35 -1.39
N ARG A 102 10.87 1.54 -0.36
CA ARG A 102 10.75 0.09 -0.54
C ARG A 102 9.54 -0.25 -1.41
N LEU A 103 8.39 0.35 -1.16
CA LEU A 103 7.15 0.09 -1.86
C LEU A 103 7.20 0.56 -3.32
N THR A 104 7.63 1.80 -3.57
CA THR A 104 7.88 2.31 -4.93
C THR A 104 8.94 1.46 -5.64
N GLY A 105 10.02 1.08 -4.94
CA GLY A 105 11.05 0.20 -5.49
C GLY A 105 10.54 -1.20 -5.82
N ASN A 106 9.56 -1.72 -5.08
CA ASN A 106 8.90 -2.98 -5.40
C ASN A 106 8.13 -2.87 -6.72
N TRP A 107 7.35 -1.79 -6.88
CA TRP A 107 6.61 -1.47 -8.09
C TRP A 107 7.53 -1.30 -9.32
N VAL A 108 8.60 -0.49 -9.19
CA VAL A 108 9.57 -0.24 -10.28
C VAL A 108 10.16 -1.55 -10.80
N ARG A 109 10.41 -2.54 -9.92
CA ARG A 109 10.96 -3.85 -10.32
C ARG A 109 9.99 -4.68 -11.15
N SER A 110 8.70 -4.63 -10.86
CA SER A 110 7.67 -5.42 -11.55
C SER A 110 7.09 -4.74 -12.80
N TRP A 111 7.09 -3.41 -12.84
CA TRP A 111 6.44 -2.66 -13.92
C TRP A 111 7.28 -2.67 -15.20
N ARG A 112 6.64 -2.98 -16.33
CA ARG A 112 7.33 -3.19 -17.63
C ARG A 112 7.28 -1.98 -18.56
N GLY A 113 6.63 -0.89 -18.16
CA GLY A 113 6.49 0.34 -18.94
C GLY A 113 5.02 0.64 -19.31
N LEU A 114 4.81 1.61 -20.20
CA LEU A 114 3.47 2.14 -20.51
C LEU A 114 2.53 1.15 -21.20
N GLU A 115 3.04 0.05 -21.75
CA GLU A 115 2.22 -1.06 -22.27
C GLU A 115 1.71 -2.02 -21.17
N HIS A 116 2.24 -1.89 -19.94
CA HIS A 116 1.83 -2.69 -18.79
C HIS A 116 0.84 -1.91 -17.93
N GLU A 117 -0.42 -2.33 -17.96
CA GLU A 117 -1.47 -1.86 -17.05
C GLU A 117 -1.84 -2.97 -16.06
N ASP A 118 -2.09 -2.59 -14.80
CA ASP A 118 -2.50 -3.54 -13.77
C ASP A 118 -3.81 -4.23 -14.18
N TRP A 119 -3.81 -5.54 -14.06
CA TRP A 119 -4.93 -6.40 -14.44
C TRP A 119 -6.24 -6.02 -13.74
N ARG A 120 -6.20 -5.41 -12.55
CA ARG A 120 -7.38 -4.94 -11.82
C ARG A 120 -8.08 -3.84 -12.62
N TYR A 121 -7.30 -2.94 -13.22
CA TYR A 121 -7.83 -1.84 -14.01
C TYR A 121 -8.35 -2.33 -15.36
N VAL A 122 -7.65 -3.28 -15.98
CA VAL A 122 -8.16 -3.98 -17.17
C VAL A 122 -9.49 -4.66 -16.86
N GLN A 123 -9.58 -5.40 -15.75
CA GLN A 123 -10.80 -6.08 -15.32
C GLN A 123 -11.93 -5.07 -15.03
N MET A 124 -11.65 -3.99 -14.30
CA MET A 124 -12.61 -2.92 -14.04
C MET A 124 -13.10 -2.27 -15.33
N ARG A 125 -12.20 -2.07 -16.31
CA ARG A 125 -12.56 -1.55 -17.63
C ARG A 125 -13.50 -2.53 -18.33
N GLU A 126 -13.16 -3.81 -18.42
CA GLU A 126 -13.96 -4.82 -19.11
C GLU A 126 -15.31 -5.09 -18.47
N GLN A 127 -15.41 -5.01 -17.13
CA GLN A 127 -16.63 -5.33 -16.37
C GLN A 127 -17.53 -4.11 -16.10
N ARG A 128 -17.11 -2.90 -16.46
CA ARG A 128 -17.91 -1.70 -16.21
C ARG A 128 -19.22 -1.74 -17.01
N PRO A 129 -20.32 -1.20 -16.47
CA PRO A 129 -21.55 -1.00 -17.23
C PRO A 129 -21.30 -0.12 -18.47
N PRO A 130 -21.96 -0.38 -19.62
CA PRO A 130 -21.75 0.41 -20.85
C PRO A 130 -22.03 1.91 -20.72
N TRP A 131 -22.94 2.30 -19.82
CA TRP A 131 -23.30 3.70 -19.56
C TRP A 131 -22.25 4.45 -18.74
N LEU A 132 -21.35 3.75 -18.05
CA LEU A 132 -20.37 4.35 -17.17
C LEU A 132 -19.06 4.63 -17.94
N PRO A 133 -18.69 5.90 -18.14
CA PRO A 133 -17.49 6.23 -18.90
C PRO A 133 -16.22 5.79 -18.16
N TRP A 134 -15.23 5.28 -18.90
CA TRP A 134 -13.97 4.78 -18.33
C TRP A 134 -13.23 5.82 -17.50
N TRP A 135 -13.23 7.09 -17.95
CA TRP A 135 -12.53 8.15 -17.24
C TRP A 135 -13.05 8.34 -15.81
N LEU A 136 -14.35 8.08 -15.56
CA LEU A 136 -14.94 8.21 -14.24
C LEU A 136 -14.54 7.05 -13.33
N VAL A 137 -14.47 5.83 -13.86
CA VAL A 137 -13.94 4.66 -13.12
C VAL A 137 -12.47 4.88 -12.78
N ASN A 138 -11.68 5.38 -13.73
CA ASN A 138 -10.28 5.71 -13.54
C ASN A 138 -10.10 6.80 -12.47
N LEU A 139 -10.82 7.93 -12.57
CA LEU A 139 -10.73 9.00 -11.60
C LEU A 139 -11.22 8.57 -10.21
N ALA A 140 -12.47 8.11 -10.10
CA ALA A 140 -13.09 7.88 -8.80
C ALA A 140 -12.57 6.61 -8.11
N GLY A 141 -12.46 5.50 -8.85
CA GLY A 141 -12.14 4.20 -8.28
C GLY A 141 -10.64 3.91 -8.19
N ILE A 142 -9.88 4.26 -9.23
CA ILE A 142 -8.46 3.89 -9.32
C ILE A 142 -7.55 4.92 -8.65
N GLN A 143 -7.90 6.21 -8.71
CA GLN A 143 -7.00 7.28 -8.25
C GLN A 143 -7.53 7.99 -7.00
N LEU A 144 -8.72 8.57 -7.06
CA LEU A 144 -9.28 9.37 -5.97
C LEU A 144 -9.59 8.53 -4.73
N MET A 145 -10.19 7.35 -4.86
CA MET A 145 -10.49 6.50 -3.70
C MET A 145 -9.21 6.14 -2.92
N PRO A 146 -8.13 5.61 -3.54
CA PRO A 146 -6.89 5.37 -2.81
C PRO A 146 -6.25 6.64 -2.25
N THR A 147 -6.32 7.78 -2.96
CA THR A 147 -5.84 9.08 -2.44
C THR A 147 -6.50 9.41 -1.11
N LEU A 148 -7.84 9.36 -1.07
CA LEU A 148 -8.61 9.68 0.13
C LEU A 148 -8.37 8.68 1.26
N VAL A 149 -8.24 7.38 0.94
CA VAL A 149 -7.95 6.35 1.95
C VAL A 149 -6.55 6.56 2.55
N VAL A 150 -5.54 6.82 1.73
CA VAL A 150 -4.17 7.09 2.19
C VAL A 150 -4.11 8.37 3.02
N PHE A 151 -4.76 9.44 2.56
CA PHE A 151 -4.84 10.68 3.32
C PHE A 151 -5.54 10.48 4.68
N ALA A 152 -6.63 9.72 4.73
CA ALA A 152 -7.30 9.35 5.97
C ALA A 152 -6.38 8.52 6.90
N GLY A 153 -5.57 7.62 6.34
CA GLY A 153 -4.53 6.90 7.07
C GLY A 153 -3.48 7.83 7.69
N LEU A 154 -3.05 8.87 6.95
CA LEU A 154 -2.08 9.85 7.42
C LEU A 154 -2.58 10.71 8.58
N LEU A 155 -3.90 10.85 8.76
CA LEU A 155 -4.44 11.56 9.94
C LEU A 155 -3.98 10.93 11.26
N ALA A 156 -3.65 9.63 11.26
CA ALA A 156 -3.14 8.93 12.43
C ALA A 156 -1.74 9.39 12.87
N VAL A 157 -0.91 9.88 11.93
CA VAL A 157 0.45 10.36 12.23
C VAL A 157 0.51 11.86 12.50
N TRP A 158 -0.56 12.59 12.19
CA TRP A 158 -0.64 14.05 12.38
C TRP A 158 -0.19 14.50 13.79
N PRO A 159 -0.68 13.93 14.91
CA PRO A 159 -0.26 14.37 16.24
C PRO A 159 1.21 14.09 16.51
N ALA A 160 1.77 13.01 15.95
CA ALA A 160 3.17 12.65 16.12
C ALA A 160 4.14 13.69 15.55
N VAL A 161 3.71 14.40 14.51
CA VAL A 161 4.53 15.39 13.81
C VAL A 161 4.20 16.83 14.14
N THR A 162 3.12 17.08 14.89
CA THR A 162 2.66 18.44 15.23
C THR A 162 2.61 18.75 16.72
N VAL A 163 2.55 17.74 17.60
CA VAL A 163 2.58 17.90 19.05
C VAL A 163 3.99 17.59 19.56
N THR A 164 4.68 18.60 20.08
CA THR A 164 6.12 18.54 20.40
C THR A 164 6.42 18.60 21.91
N ASP A 165 5.44 18.94 22.74
CA ASP A 165 5.62 19.15 24.19
C ASP A 165 5.83 17.85 25.00
N ARG A 166 5.65 16.68 24.38
CA ARG A 166 5.73 15.38 25.06
C ARG A 166 7.00 14.63 24.65
N PRO A 167 7.90 14.29 25.60
CA PRO A 167 9.14 13.58 25.30
C PRO A 167 8.88 12.17 24.73
N LEU A 168 9.92 11.59 24.14
CA LEU A 168 9.89 10.20 23.68
C LEU A 168 9.69 9.25 24.87
N GLY A 169 8.81 8.26 24.69
CA GLY A 169 8.50 7.27 25.72
C GLY A 169 8.46 5.84 25.20
N TRP A 170 8.05 4.90 26.07
CA TRP A 170 7.96 3.47 25.72
C TRP A 170 6.99 3.21 24.57
N LEU A 171 5.95 4.03 24.42
CA LEU A 171 4.99 3.90 23.33
C LEU A 171 5.60 4.30 21.97
N ASP A 172 6.53 5.25 21.94
CA ASP A 172 7.33 5.56 20.75
C ASP A 172 8.24 4.38 20.37
N ALA A 173 8.86 3.73 21.36
CA ALA A 173 9.67 2.52 21.11
C ALA A 173 8.81 1.37 20.55
N LEU A 174 7.61 1.17 21.09
CA LEU A 174 6.65 0.20 20.54
C LEU A 174 6.24 0.58 19.11
N ALA A 175 5.97 1.86 18.84
CA ALA A 175 5.64 2.34 17.51
C ALA A 175 6.77 2.07 16.50
N VAL A 176 8.03 2.34 16.87
CA VAL A 176 9.21 1.99 16.06
C VAL A 176 9.26 0.49 15.76
N LEU A 177 9.07 -0.36 16.77
CA LEU A 177 9.10 -1.81 16.60
C LEU A 177 7.98 -2.31 15.67
N VAL A 178 6.77 -1.77 15.83
CA VAL A 178 5.60 -2.12 15.00
C VAL A 178 5.79 -1.64 13.57
N THR A 179 6.10 -0.35 13.35
CA THR A 179 6.28 0.22 12.02
C THR A 179 7.50 -0.39 11.30
N GLY A 180 8.64 -0.48 11.97
CA GLY A 180 9.85 -1.08 11.40
C GLY A 180 9.70 -2.58 11.12
N GLY A 181 9.06 -3.30 12.05
CA GLY A 181 8.73 -4.72 11.88
C GLY A 181 7.76 -4.97 10.73
N ALA A 182 6.74 -4.12 10.59
CA ALA A 182 5.82 -4.13 9.45
C ALA A 182 6.57 -3.97 8.12
N VAL A 183 7.36 -2.92 7.99
CA VAL A 183 8.16 -2.66 6.77
C VAL A 183 9.10 -3.83 6.45
N LEU A 184 9.67 -4.47 7.48
CA LEU A 184 10.51 -5.66 7.32
C LEU A 184 9.72 -6.88 6.84
N ILE A 185 8.54 -7.16 7.44
CA ILE A 185 7.64 -8.24 7.03
C ILE A 185 7.33 -8.11 5.54
N GLU A 186 6.95 -6.91 5.11
CA GLU A 186 6.61 -6.70 3.70
C GLU A 186 7.83 -6.84 2.78
N ALA A 187 8.98 -6.27 3.15
CA ALA A 187 10.21 -6.39 2.37
C ALA A 187 10.65 -7.85 2.22
N VAL A 188 10.48 -8.67 3.25
CA VAL A 188 10.77 -10.12 3.20
C VAL A 188 9.72 -10.85 2.36
N ALA A 189 8.44 -10.55 2.53
CA ALA A 189 7.34 -11.15 1.78
C ALA A 189 7.48 -10.91 0.27
N ASP A 190 7.75 -9.66 -0.13
CA ASP A 190 7.94 -9.26 -1.53
C ASP A 190 9.15 -9.98 -2.12
N ARG A 191 10.30 -10.00 -1.42
CA ARG A 191 11.50 -10.72 -1.89
C ARG A 191 11.26 -12.22 -2.06
N GLN A 192 10.52 -12.84 -1.14
CA GLN A 192 10.15 -14.25 -1.23
C GLN A 192 9.26 -14.51 -2.46
N MET A 193 8.28 -13.64 -2.70
CA MET A 193 7.39 -13.75 -3.88
C MET A 193 8.16 -13.55 -5.19
N HIS A 194 9.04 -12.55 -5.27
CA HIS A 194 9.86 -12.31 -6.47
C HIS A 194 10.77 -13.50 -6.79
N ARG A 195 11.46 -14.06 -5.77
CA ARG A 195 12.29 -15.25 -5.96
C ARG A 195 11.48 -16.45 -6.42
N PHE A 196 10.26 -16.61 -5.89
CA PHE A 196 9.38 -17.70 -6.27
C PHE A 196 8.88 -17.57 -7.71
N THR A 197 8.44 -16.37 -8.13
CA THR A 197 7.87 -16.15 -9.46
C THR A 197 8.92 -16.03 -10.57
N ALA A 198 10.18 -15.71 -10.23
CA ALA A 198 11.29 -15.69 -11.18
C ALA A 198 11.67 -17.08 -11.71
N ASP A 199 11.40 -18.14 -10.94
CA ASP A 199 11.68 -19.52 -11.33
C ASP A 199 10.51 -20.10 -12.17
N PRO A 200 10.74 -20.45 -13.45
CA PRO A 200 9.72 -21.00 -14.33
C PRO A 200 9.07 -22.29 -13.81
N ALA A 201 9.77 -23.08 -12.99
CA ALA A 201 9.23 -24.30 -12.40
C ALA A 201 8.07 -24.04 -11.41
N ASN A 202 7.92 -22.79 -10.96
CA ASN A 202 6.86 -22.37 -10.04
C ASN A 202 5.63 -21.79 -10.75
N ARG A 203 5.59 -21.78 -12.09
CA ARG A 203 4.40 -21.34 -12.84
C ARG A 203 3.17 -22.14 -12.42
N GLY A 204 2.09 -21.44 -12.09
CA GLY A 204 0.83 -22.05 -11.61
C GLY A 204 0.88 -22.58 -10.17
N ARG A 205 2.05 -22.61 -9.50
CA ARG A 205 2.18 -23.07 -8.13
C ARG A 205 1.87 -21.97 -7.11
N ILE A 206 1.66 -22.38 -5.86
CA ILE A 206 1.37 -21.50 -4.72
C ILE A 206 2.62 -21.46 -3.85
N ILE A 207 3.03 -20.28 -3.41
CA ILE A 207 4.11 -20.15 -2.44
C ILE A 207 3.59 -20.52 -1.04
N ASP A 208 4.25 -21.48 -0.40
CA ASP A 208 3.86 -22.03 0.91
C ASP A 208 5.05 -22.10 1.89
N ARG A 209 6.09 -21.29 1.63
CA ARG A 209 7.34 -21.21 2.40
C ARG A 209 7.62 -19.80 2.90
N GLY A 210 8.49 -19.67 3.89
CA GLY A 210 8.83 -18.37 4.48
C GLY A 210 7.64 -17.74 5.22
N LEU A 211 7.37 -16.45 5.01
CA LEU A 211 6.22 -15.76 5.61
C LEU A 211 4.89 -16.26 5.04
N TRP A 212 4.90 -16.68 3.77
CA TRP A 212 3.72 -17.16 3.05
C TRP A 212 3.15 -18.49 3.58
N ARG A 213 3.89 -19.20 4.46
CA ARG A 213 3.38 -20.38 5.16
C ARG A 213 2.45 -20.05 6.33
N TYR A 214 2.53 -18.81 6.83
CA TYR A 214 1.77 -18.34 8.00
C TYR A 214 0.60 -17.44 7.63
N SER A 215 0.70 -16.76 6.49
CA SER A 215 -0.28 -15.81 5.99
C SER A 215 -0.31 -15.92 4.48
N ARG A 216 -1.50 -15.89 3.86
CA ARG A 216 -1.64 -15.87 2.40
C ARG A 216 -1.32 -14.50 1.82
N HIS A 217 -1.32 -13.44 2.63
CA HIS A 217 -1.00 -12.07 2.24
C HIS A 217 -0.11 -11.37 3.28
N PRO A 218 1.12 -11.87 3.54
CA PRO A 218 1.98 -11.34 4.60
C PRO A 218 2.43 -9.89 4.33
N ASN A 219 2.55 -9.50 3.06
CA ASN A 219 2.79 -8.11 2.67
C ASN A 219 1.60 -7.20 3.00
N TYR A 220 0.35 -7.66 2.88
CA TYR A 220 -0.81 -6.87 3.31
C TYR A 220 -0.89 -6.76 4.83
N LEU A 221 -0.50 -7.82 5.56
CA LEU A 221 -0.40 -7.75 7.01
C LEU A 221 0.63 -6.70 7.46
N GLY A 222 1.80 -6.68 6.80
CA GLY A 222 2.81 -5.67 7.08
C GLY A 222 2.32 -4.26 6.74
N GLU A 223 1.67 -4.06 5.60
CA GLU A 223 1.08 -2.76 5.23
C GLU A 223 0.07 -2.29 6.29
N ILE A 224 -0.85 -3.16 6.75
CA ILE A 224 -1.77 -2.85 7.87
C ILE A 224 -0.98 -2.46 9.13
N GLY A 225 0.07 -3.22 9.47
CA GLY A 225 0.93 -2.95 10.63
C GLY A 225 1.65 -1.60 10.55
N PHE A 226 2.05 -1.16 9.36
CA PHE A 226 2.66 0.14 9.13
C PHE A 226 1.73 1.27 9.57
N TRP A 227 0.46 1.25 9.12
CA TRP A 227 -0.54 2.26 9.48
C TRP A 227 -0.89 2.25 10.97
N TRP A 228 -0.96 1.06 11.60
CA TRP A 228 -1.13 0.96 13.05
C TRP A 228 0.07 1.52 13.82
N GLY A 229 1.29 1.29 13.33
CA GLY A 229 2.49 1.87 13.92
C GLY A 229 2.53 3.40 13.82
N LEU A 230 2.07 3.98 12.70
CA LEU A 230 1.90 5.43 12.58
C LEU A 230 0.90 5.99 13.59
N TRP A 231 -0.21 5.29 13.83
CA TRP A 231 -1.16 5.64 14.87
C TRP A 231 -0.55 5.56 16.29
N LEU A 232 0.28 4.55 16.56
CA LEU A 232 0.96 4.44 17.86
C LEU A 232 1.89 5.63 18.14
N PHE A 233 2.57 6.16 17.12
CA PHE A 233 3.32 7.43 17.26
C PHE A 233 2.39 8.59 17.59
N GLY A 234 1.23 8.69 16.91
CA GLY A 234 0.23 9.73 17.18
C GLY A 234 -0.30 9.65 18.61
N LEU A 235 -0.62 8.45 19.08
CA LEU A 235 -1.06 8.18 20.44
C LEU A 235 0.02 8.49 21.48
N ALA A 236 1.29 8.20 21.17
CA ALA A 236 2.44 8.53 22.02
C ALA A 236 2.62 10.03 22.22
N ALA A 237 2.45 10.81 21.15
CA ALA A 237 2.55 12.27 21.19
C ALA A 237 1.34 12.92 21.87
N ALA A 238 0.12 12.47 21.57
CA ALA A 238 -1.11 13.04 22.08
C ALA A 238 -2.19 11.98 22.33
N PRO A 239 -2.28 11.41 23.56
CA PRO A 239 -3.26 10.37 23.89
C PRO A 239 -4.72 10.76 23.64
N SER A 240 -5.05 12.06 23.68
CA SER A 240 -6.39 12.59 23.37
C SER A 240 -6.80 12.39 21.91
N TRP A 241 -5.85 12.12 21.00
CA TRP A 241 -6.07 11.86 19.58
C TRP A 241 -6.26 10.38 19.26
N TRP A 242 -6.56 9.53 20.25
CA TRP A 242 -6.78 8.09 20.06
C TRP A 242 -7.78 7.77 18.94
N TRP A 243 -8.79 8.61 18.73
CA TRP A 243 -9.84 8.46 17.71
C TRP A 243 -9.31 8.44 16.28
N THR A 244 -8.09 8.94 16.03
CA THR A 244 -7.42 8.84 14.72
C THR A 244 -7.09 7.40 14.31
N MET A 245 -7.32 6.40 15.18
CA MET A 245 -7.31 4.98 14.81
C MET A 245 -8.29 4.66 13.67
N ALA A 246 -9.25 5.53 13.40
CA ALA A 246 -10.09 5.44 12.21
C ALA A 246 -9.27 5.28 10.92
N GLY A 247 -8.10 5.93 10.80
CA GLY A 247 -7.19 5.80 9.66
C GLY A 247 -6.75 4.35 9.40
N PRO A 248 -6.02 3.70 10.32
CA PRO A 248 -5.65 2.29 10.16
C PRO A 248 -6.85 1.33 10.12
N ILE A 249 -7.99 1.65 10.72
CA ILE A 249 -9.22 0.86 10.55
C ILE A 249 -9.69 0.88 9.09
N VAL A 250 -9.69 2.05 8.43
CA VAL A 250 -10.02 2.15 6.99
C VAL A 250 -9.05 1.31 6.16
N MET A 251 -7.76 1.28 6.50
CA MET A 251 -6.78 0.40 5.85
C MET A 251 -7.12 -1.08 6.03
N VAL A 252 -7.47 -1.51 7.24
CA VAL A 252 -7.93 -2.87 7.50
C VAL A 252 -9.15 -3.22 6.64
N LEU A 253 -10.14 -2.32 6.55
CA LEU A 253 -11.35 -2.55 5.75
C LEU A 253 -11.02 -2.64 4.26
N LEU A 254 -10.16 -1.77 3.73
CA LEU A 254 -9.68 -1.84 2.34
C LEU A 254 -9.05 -3.21 2.06
N PHE A 255 -8.13 -3.66 2.92
CA PHE A 255 -7.45 -4.94 2.71
C PHE A 255 -8.38 -6.14 2.88
N ALA A 256 -9.17 -6.18 3.95
CA ALA A 256 -10.01 -7.31 4.29
C ALA A 256 -11.22 -7.47 3.36
N LEU A 257 -11.81 -6.37 2.90
CA LEU A 257 -13.05 -6.38 2.11
C LEU A 257 -12.79 -6.26 0.60
N VAL A 258 -11.69 -5.65 0.19
CA VAL A 258 -11.40 -5.40 -1.23
C VAL A 258 -10.17 -6.18 -1.70
N SER A 259 -8.99 -5.88 -1.16
CA SER A 259 -7.72 -6.38 -1.71
C SER A 259 -7.54 -7.90 -1.56
N VAL A 260 -7.82 -8.44 -0.37
CA VAL A 260 -7.70 -9.89 -0.10
C VAL A 260 -8.72 -10.68 -0.93
N PRO A 261 -10.04 -10.39 -0.90
CA PRO A 261 -11.00 -11.14 -1.71
C PRO A 261 -10.71 -11.10 -3.20
N LEU A 262 -10.26 -9.94 -3.72
CA LEU A 262 -9.92 -9.79 -5.14
C LEU A 262 -8.74 -10.68 -5.54
N MET A 263 -7.68 -10.71 -4.73
CA MET A 263 -6.50 -11.54 -4.97
C MET A 263 -6.80 -13.04 -4.80
N ASP A 264 -7.63 -13.39 -3.82
CA ASP A 264 -8.05 -14.76 -3.55
C ASP A 264 -8.89 -15.31 -4.70
N ARG A 265 -9.89 -14.56 -5.18
CA ARG A 265 -10.72 -14.93 -6.34
C ARG A 265 -9.88 -15.16 -7.59
N ARG A 266 -8.90 -14.28 -7.85
CA ARG A 266 -7.99 -14.45 -8.98
C ARG A 266 -7.12 -15.71 -8.83
N SER A 267 -6.67 -16.01 -7.62
CA SER A 267 -5.87 -17.19 -7.34
C SER A 267 -6.68 -18.48 -7.48
N LEU A 268 -7.91 -18.51 -6.96
CA LEU A 268 -8.88 -19.61 -7.15
C LEU A 268 -9.12 -19.89 -8.64
N ALA A 269 -9.30 -18.85 -9.45
CA ALA A 269 -9.53 -19.02 -10.89
C ALA A 269 -8.33 -19.56 -11.68
N ARG A 270 -7.11 -19.48 -11.12
CA ARG A 270 -5.86 -19.81 -11.84
C ARG A 270 -5.13 -21.03 -11.30
N ARG A 271 -5.48 -21.49 -10.09
CA ARG A 271 -4.72 -22.50 -9.36
C ARG A 271 -5.67 -23.49 -8.71
N PRO A 272 -5.82 -24.71 -9.26
CA PRO A 272 -6.75 -25.72 -8.74
C PRO A 272 -6.57 -26.02 -7.24
N ALA A 273 -5.32 -26.12 -6.78
CA ALA A 273 -5.00 -26.41 -5.38
C ALA A 273 -5.18 -25.21 -4.41
N TYR A 274 -5.63 -24.05 -4.88
CA TYR A 274 -5.71 -22.85 -4.03
C TYR A 274 -6.81 -22.94 -2.97
N ALA A 275 -7.94 -23.59 -3.28
CA ALA A 275 -9.02 -23.79 -2.32
C ALA A 275 -8.53 -24.56 -1.07
N GLU A 276 -7.80 -25.66 -1.26
CA GLU A 276 -7.19 -26.44 -0.17
C GLU A 276 -6.12 -25.64 0.59
N HIS A 277 -5.36 -24.78 -0.12
CA HIS A 277 -4.39 -23.91 0.52
C HIS A 277 -5.07 -22.87 1.44
N MET A 278 -6.22 -22.31 1.05
CA MET A 278 -6.99 -21.37 1.88
C MET A 278 -7.49 -21.98 3.19
N LEU A 279 -7.76 -23.28 3.23
CA LEU A 279 -8.16 -23.98 4.46
C LEU A 279 -7.00 -24.07 5.46
N ARG A 280 -5.78 -24.24 4.95
CA ARG A 280 -4.56 -24.44 5.72
C ARG A 280 -3.91 -23.14 6.18
N VAL A 281 -3.89 -22.12 5.32
CA VAL A 281 -3.19 -20.85 5.57
C VAL A 281 -4.20 -19.70 5.68
N PRO A 282 -4.26 -18.99 6.81
CA PRO A 282 -5.17 -17.85 6.98
C PRO A 282 -4.79 -16.68 6.07
N ALA A 283 -5.75 -15.77 5.82
CA ALA A 283 -5.52 -14.65 4.91
C ALA A 283 -4.47 -13.65 5.42
N LEU A 284 -4.61 -13.21 6.67
CA LEU A 284 -3.78 -12.15 7.26
C LEU A 284 -3.07 -12.65 8.53
N LEU A 285 -3.78 -12.74 9.66
CA LEU A 285 -3.18 -13.12 10.95
C LEU A 285 -2.89 -14.63 11.03
N PRO A 286 -1.67 -15.03 11.43
CA PRO A 286 -1.36 -16.43 11.68
C PRO A 286 -2.29 -17.02 12.75
N ARG A 287 -2.76 -18.24 12.52
CA ARG A 287 -3.50 -18.97 13.56
C ARG A 287 -2.51 -19.38 14.65
N PRO A 288 -2.81 -19.14 15.94
CA PRO A 288 -2.05 -19.75 17.02
C PRO A 288 -2.33 -21.26 16.97
N TRP A 289 -1.44 -22.00 16.31
CA TRP A 289 -1.28 -23.46 16.36
C TRP A 289 -2.51 -24.31 15.95
N ARG A 290 -2.45 -24.93 14.77
CA ARG A 290 -3.04 -26.27 14.58
C ARG A 290 -1.90 -27.26 14.44
N GLN A 291 -1.84 -28.22 15.37
CA GLN A 291 -1.07 -29.45 15.22
C GLN A 291 -1.48 -30.09 13.89
N ARG A 292 -0.50 -30.43 13.05
CA ARG A 292 -0.76 -31.26 11.88
C ARG A 292 -1.13 -32.65 12.41
N GLY A 293 -2.42 -32.99 12.34
CA GLY A 293 -2.82 -34.39 12.39
C GLY A 293 -2.22 -35.08 11.17
N VAL A 294 -1.16 -35.84 11.39
CA VAL A 294 -0.72 -36.89 10.48
C VAL A 294 -1.81 -37.96 10.55
N ASN A 295 -2.65 -38.06 9.54
CA ASN A 295 -3.33 -39.32 9.21
C ASN A 295 -2.86 -39.73 7.82
N ASN A 296 -1.70 -40.39 7.79
CA ASN A 296 -1.39 -41.40 6.80
C ASN A 296 -1.91 -42.73 7.38
N GLY A 297 -2.73 -43.45 6.61
CA GLY A 297 -3.35 -44.74 6.97
C GLY A 297 -4.88 -44.62 6.94
N ASP A 298 -5.64 -45.28 6.07
CA ASP A 298 -5.42 -46.54 5.37
C ASP A 298 -5.77 -46.45 3.89
N ALA A 299 -4.81 -46.85 3.06
CA ALA A 299 -5.11 -47.48 1.79
C ALA A 299 -5.21 -48.99 2.06
N SER A 300 -6.43 -49.48 2.26
CA SER A 300 -6.71 -50.91 2.11
C SER A 300 -8.00 -51.06 1.31
N VAL A 301 -7.83 -51.15 -0.01
CA VAL A 301 -8.78 -51.84 -0.87
C VAL A 301 -8.39 -53.31 -0.81
N PRO A 302 -9.27 -54.22 -0.37
CA PRO A 302 -9.21 -55.59 -0.79
C PRO A 302 -10.30 -55.82 -1.84
N GLU A 303 -9.88 -56.05 -3.09
CA GLU A 303 -10.60 -56.97 -3.99
C GLU A 303 -10.14 -58.41 -3.66
N PRO A 304 -10.92 -59.46 -3.97
CA PRO A 304 -12.06 -59.52 -4.90
C PRO A 304 -13.43 -59.75 -4.27
#